data_AF-G1PGK5-F1
#
_entry.id   AF-G1PGK5-F1
#
_cell.length_a   1.000
_cell.length_b   1.000
_cell.length_c   1.000
_cell.angle_alpha   90.00
_cell.angle_beta   90.00
_cell.angle_gamma   90.00
#
_symmetry.space_group_name_H-M   'P 1'
#
loop_
_entity.id
_entity.type
_entity.pdbx_description
1 polymer ?
#
loop_
_entity_poly.entity_id
_entity_poly.type
_entity_poly.pdbx_seq_one_letter_code
_entity_poly.pdbx_strand_id
1 'polypeptide(L)'
;MVPPGSKQTKKSGKTSTSMEDRAVIAYDFEKEDKRDLSGSEEDATDAKTPAIDKLGKKRTSAVTVEDMGKVLNISFASNISNALNTKKKRLALYTKISLKTSNQKIEHIWKTQQEQRQKLSQEYSQQFLTLFQQWETDIQNAKKQEEKLANLFQQQQQFFQQSRLGQSQRLKTIKQLYEQFIKSMEDLEKNSDTLVTDAQNELKNEMAMLQKQIMMDTVS
;
A
#
# COMPACT_ATOMS: atom_id res chain seq x y z
N MET A 1 9.45 10.61 -55.03
CA MET A 1 8.42 11.54 -54.52
C MET A 1 8.49 11.55 -52.99
N VAL A 2 8.84 12.70 -52.42
CA VAL A 2 8.78 13.06 -50.99
C VAL A 2 7.46 13.85 -50.78
N PRO A 3 6.89 13.89 -49.57
CA PRO A 3 5.44 13.85 -49.27
C PRO A 3 4.84 15.25 -48.99
N PRO A 4 3.59 15.35 -48.50
CA PRO A 4 3.21 16.46 -47.65
C PRO A 4 2.99 16.01 -46.20
N GLY A 5 3.70 16.69 -45.29
CA GLY A 5 3.38 16.72 -43.87
C GLY A 5 2.60 17.98 -43.50
N SER A 6 2.07 17.99 -42.28
CA SER A 6 1.93 19.16 -41.40
C SER A 6 1.85 18.57 -39.97
N LYS A 7 2.65 18.88 -38.94
CA LYS A 7 3.21 20.11 -38.34
C LYS A 7 2.17 21.11 -37.82
N GLN A 8 1.88 21.01 -36.52
CA GLN A 8 2.03 22.09 -35.51
C GLN A 8 2.50 21.40 -34.20
N THR A 9 3.62 21.67 -33.51
CA THR A 9 4.34 22.83 -32.92
C THR A 9 3.74 23.47 -31.66
N LYS A 10 4.45 23.17 -30.54
CA LYS A 10 4.80 24.01 -29.36
C LYS A 10 3.65 24.26 -28.35
N LYS A 11 3.86 24.27 -27.02
CA LYS A 11 4.98 24.82 -26.24
C LYS A 11 5.00 24.28 -24.79
N SER A 12 6.16 24.45 -24.16
CA SER A 12 6.62 24.08 -22.82
C SER A 12 5.76 24.49 -21.60
N GLY A 13 5.86 23.70 -20.53
CA GLY A 13 5.64 24.12 -19.15
C GLY A 13 6.22 23.12 -18.16
N LYS A 14 7.33 23.49 -17.50
CA LYS A 14 7.87 22.83 -16.30
C LYS A 14 6.91 23.07 -15.13
N THR A 15 6.53 22.02 -14.42
CA THR A 15 6.35 22.02 -12.95
C THR A 15 6.54 20.61 -12.43
N SER A 16 7.75 20.34 -11.96
CA SER A 16 8.01 19.38 -10.90
C SER A 16 7.45 19.96 -9.60
N THR A 17 6.56 19.28 -8.89
CA THR A 17 6.42 19.28 -7.42
C THR A 17 5.38 18.22 -7.01
N SER A 18 5.85 17.25 -6.22
CA SER A 18 5.16 16.47 -5.18
C SER A 18 3.66 16.15 -5.31
N MET A 19 3.34 14.86 -5.44
CA MET A 19 2.12 14.26 -4.87
C MET A 19 2.47 13.10 -3.93
N GLU A 20 3.58 13.24 -3.20
CA GLU A 20 3.78 12.57 -1.91
C GLU A 20 3.25 13.51 -0.84
N ASP A 21 1.92 13.60 -0.74
CA ASP A 21 1.21 14.08 0.45
C ASP A 21 -0.30 14.03 0.17
N ARG A 22 -0.86 12.81 0.21
CA ARG A 22 -2.26 12.66 0.61
C ARG A 22 -2.29 11.81 1.85
N ALA A 23 -1.95 12.49 2.93
CA ALA A 23 -2.01 12.05 4.31
C ALA A 23 -3.25 11.18 4.58
N VAL A 24 -2.98 9.97 5.05
CA VAL A 24 -3.48 9.45 6.33
C VAL A 24 -4.76 10.13 6.80
N ILE A 25 -5.91 9.58 6.42
CA ILE A 25 -7.14 9.79 7.18
C ILE A 25 -7.00 8.92 8.44
N ALA A 26 -6.33 9.49 9.44
CA ALA A 26 -6.31 8.96 10.79
C ALA A 26 -7.75 9.04 11.31
N TYR A 27 -8.36 7.90 11.56
CA TYR A 27 -9.62 7.81 12.30
C TYR A 27 -9.28 8.02 13.77
N ASP A 28 -9.48 9.25 14.24
CA ASP A 28 -9.21 9.68 15.61
C ASP A 28 -10.46 9.46 16.47
N PHE A 29 -10.39 8.53 17.42
CA PHE A 29 -11.45 8.31 18.42
C PHE A 29 -11.06 9.10 19.68
N GLU A 30 -11.10 10.43 19.57
CA GLU A 30 -11.03 11.30 20.73
C GLU A 30 -12.31 11.17 21.54
N LYS A 31 -12.16 10.45 22.66
CA LYS A 31 -12.89 10.56 23.93
C LYS A 31 -14.21 11.32 23.88
N GLU A 32 -15.29 10.54 23.88
CA GLU A 32 -16.61 11.02 24.24
C GLU A 32 -16.57 11.63 25.65
N ASP A 33 -16.98 12.88 25.69
CA ASP A 33 -17.00 13.75 26.86
C ASP A 33 -17.67 13.13 28.07
N LYS A 34 -17.08 13.44 29.22
CA LYS A 34 -17.66 13.30 30.55
C LYS A 34 -19.04 13.97 30.57
N ARG A 35 -20.10 13.16 30.50
CA ARG A 35 -21.44 13.59 30.92
C ARG A 35 -21.58 13.40 32.41
N ASP A 36 -21.04 14.38 33.15
CA ASP A 36 -21.41 14.62 34.53
C ASP A 36 -22.58 15.63 34.57
N LEU A 37 -23.70 15.15 35.12
CA LEU A 37 -24.70 15.86 35.94
C LEU A 37 -25.70 16.85 35.28
N SER A 38 -26.99 16.51 35.40
CA SER A 38 -28.14 17.36 35.83
C SER A 38 -29.42 16.59 35.49
N GLY A 39 -30.31 16.13 36.37
CA GLY A 39 -30.81 16.69 37.62
C GLY A 39 -32.29 17.02 37.41
N SER A 40 -33.22 16.15 37.84
CA SER A 40 -34.61 16.50 38.18
C SER A 40 -35.30 15.32 38.88
N GLU A 41 -35.08 15.19 40.18
CA GLU A 41 -36.06 14.58 41.10
C GLU A 41 -37.05 15.69 41.48
N GLU A 42 -38.32 15.57 41.09
CA GLU A 42 -39.38 16.39 41.68
C GLU A 42 -39.81 15.76 42.99
N ASP A 43 -39.27 16.34 44.07
CA ASP A 43 -39.71 16.24 45.44
C ASP A 43 -41.08 16.93 45.58
N ALA A 44 -42.16 16.14 45.66
CA ALA A 44 -43.49 16.64 45.98
C ALA A 44 -43.57 16.93 47.49
N THR A 45 -43.17 18.14 47.85
CA THR A 45 -43.33 18.70 49.18
C THR A 45 -44.78 19.14 49.42
N ASP A 46 -45.28 18.71 50.59
CA ASP A 46 -46.06 19.52 51.52
C ASP A 46 -47.55 19.78 51.22
N ALA A 47 -48.41 18.92 51.77
CA ALA A 47 -49.82 19.21 52.00
C ALA A 47 -50.22 18.87 53.44
N LYS A 48 -50.02 19.86 54.32
CA LYS A 48 -50.90 20.29 55.42
C LYS A 48 -51.68 19.21 56.20
N THR A 49 -51.20 18.98 57.42
CA THR A 49 -52.01 18.59 58.58
C THR A 49 -53.06 19.66 58.90
N PRO A 50 -54.30 19.32 59.28
CA PRO A 50 -55.13 20.20 60.08
C PRO A 50 -55.09 19.76 61.55
N ALA A 51 -54.59 20.66 62.39
CA ALA A 51 -54.82 20.65 63.83
C ALA A 51 -56.23 21.18 64.11
N ILE A 52 -57.06 20.42 64.83
CA ILE A 52 -58.20 20.96 65.58
C ILE A 52 -58.04 20.55 67.04
N ASP A 53 -58.29 21.55 67.85
CA ASP A 53 -57.92 21.72 69.24
C ASP A 53 -59.12 21.36 70.17
N LYS A 54 -58.77 20.82 71.34
CA LYS A 54 -59.49 20.83 72.64
C LYS A 54 -60.76 19.99 72.92
N LEU A 55 -60.55 19.14 73.93
CA LEU A 55 -61.27 19.06 75.22
C LEU A 55 -62.45 18.08 75.35
N GLY A 56 -62.13 16.91 75.91
CA GLY A 56 -63.10 15.96 76.49
C GLY A 56 -62.56 15.42 77.82
N LYS A 57 -63.32 15.68 78.88
CA LYS A 57 -63.01 15.54 80.30
C LYS A 57 -62.80 14.08 80.74
N LYS A 58 -61.84 13.91 81.67
CA LYS A 58 -61.54 12.74 82.54
C LYS A 58 -62.68 11.73 82.76
N ARG A 59 -62.32 10.44 82.81
CA ARG A 59 -62.67 9.56 83.95
C ARG A 59 -61.60 8.50 84.16
N THR A 60 -60.92 8.64 85.29
CA THR A 60 -60.05 7.67 85.92
C THR A 60 -60.91 6.49 86.40
N SER A 61 -60.60 5.27 85.95
CA SER A 61 -61.05 4.04 86.61
C SER A 61 -59.81 3.22 86.92
N ALA A 62 -59.25 3.48 88.10
CA ALA A 62 -58.27 2.61 88.71
C ALA A 62 -58.97 1.31 89.11
N VAL A 63 -58.68 0.24 88.38
CA VAL A 63 -58.84 -1.14 88.86
C VAL A 63 -57.48 -1.80 88.63
N THR A 64 -56.87 -2.20 89.74
CA THR A 64 -55.52 -2.70 89.92
C THR A 64 -55.23 -3.96 89.09
N VAL A 65 -54.61 -3.77 87.91
CA VAL A 65 -53.75 -4.76 87.20
C VAL A 65 -52.56 -4.01 86.52
N GLU A 66 -52.04 -2.98 87.18
CA GLU A 66 -51.07 -2.06 86.54
C GLU A 66 -49.64 -2.59 86.42
N ASP A 67 -49.27 -3.63 87.17
CA ASP A 67 -47.89 -4.13 87.20
C ASP A 67 -47.63 -5.23 86.15
N MET A 68 -48.55 -6.21 86.05
CA MET A 68 -48.45 -7.27 85.02
C MET A 68 -48.70 -6.75 83.59
N GLY A 69 -49.55 -5.73 83.42
CA GLY A 69 -49.81 -5.11 82.12
C GLY A 69 -48.62 -4.30 81.57
N LYS A 70 -47.83 -3.65 82.44
CA LYS A 70 -46.61 -2.93 82.06
C LYS A 70 -45.48 -3.88 81.69
N VAL A 71 -45.29 -4.96 82.46
CA VAL A 71 -44.30 -6.02 82.16
C VAL A 71 -44.64 -6.74 80.85
N LEU A 72 -45.92 -7.05 80.62
CA LEU A 72 -46.40 -7.60 79.34
C LEU A 72 -46.14 -6.64 78.17
N ASN A 73 -46.44 -5.36 78.31
CA ASN A 73 -46.21 -4.36 77.26
C ASN A 73 -44.70 -4.17 76.95
N ILE A 74 -43.86 -4.06 77.98
CA ILE A 74 -42.41 -3.93 77.82
C ILE A 74 -41.80 -5.20 77.16
N SER A 75 -42.22 -6.40 77.58
CA SER A 75 -41.73 -7.64 76.97
C SER A 75 -42.22 -7.82 75.53
N PHE A 76 -43.46 -7.44 75.23
CA PHE A 76 -44.02 -7.51 73.89
C PHE A 76 -43.36 -6.51 72.93
N ALA A 77 -43.15 -5.26 73.36
CA ALA A 77 -42.42 -4.25 72.60
C ALA A 77 -40.96 -4.66 72.34
N SER A 78 -40.29 -5.26 73.33
CA SER A 78 -38.94 -5.82 73.18
C SER A 78 -38.91 -6.97 72.16
N ASN A 79 -39.87 -7.89 72.23
CA ASN A 79 -39.99 -9.00 71.28
C ASN A 79 -40.24 -8.53 69.84
N ILE A 80 -41.09 -7.51 69.64
CA ILE A 80 -41.30 -6.89 68.33
C ILE A 80 -40.02 -6.24 67.81
N SER A 81 -39.33 -5.47 68.66
CA SER A 81 -38.06 -4.82 68.29
C SER A 81 -36.98 -5.84 67.91
N ASN A 82 -36.87 -6.94 68.67
CA ASN A 82 -35.95 -8.03 68.38
C ASN A 82 -36.31 -8.77 67.07
N ALA A 83 -37.60 -9.03 66.83
CA ALA A 83 -38.06 -9.63 65.59
C ALA A 83 -37.82 -8.71 64.37
N LEU A 84 -38.04 -7.40 64.52
CA LEU A 84 -37.76 -6.40 63.49
C LEU A 84 -36.27 -6.33 63.18
N ASN A 85 -35.42 -6.28 64.20
CA ASN A 85 -33.96 -6.29 64.03
C ASN A 85 -33.46 -7.57 63.36
N THR A 86 -34.02 -8.72 63.71
CA THR A 86 -33.69 -10.01 63.08
C THR A 86 -34.10 -10.02 61.60
N LYS A 87 -35.31 -9.52 61.27
CA LYS A 87 -35.76 -9.36 59.87
C LYS A 87 -34.86 -8.41 59.10
N LYS A 88 -34.47 -7.27 59.69
CA LYS A 88 -33.55 -6.30 59.09
C LYS A 88 -32.19 -6.91 58.78
N LYS A 89 -31.59 -7.65 59.72
CA LYS A 89 -30.31 -8.36 59.50
C LYS A 89 -30.44 -9.41 58.39
N ARG A 90 -31.52 -10.20 58.39
CA ARG A 90 -31.77 -11.20 57.34
C ARG A 90 -31.93 -10.57 55.96
N LEU A 91 -32.68 -9.47 55.86
CA LEU A 91 -32.86 -8.74 54.61
C LEU A 91 -31.53 -8.15 54.12
N ALA A 92 -30.77 -7.51 55.01
CA ALA A 92 -29.46 -6.95 54.66
C ALA A 92 -28.48 -8.03 54.15
N LEU A 93 -28.44 -9.21 54.79
CA LEU A 93 -27.63 -10.33 54.33
C LEU A 93 -28.09 -10.85 52.97
N TYR A 94 -29.40 -11.01 52.79
CA TYR A 94 -29.97 -11.45 51.51
C TYR A 94 -29.65 -10.47 50.37
N THR A 95 -29.85 -9.18 50.58
CA THR A 95 -29.51 -8.13 49.59
C THR A 95 -28.01 -8.15 49.26
N LYS A 96 -27.14 -8.28 50.27
CA LYS A 96 -25.69 -8.36 50.05
C LYS A 96 -25.30 -9.57 49.20
N ILE A 97 -25.86 -10.75 49.49
CA ILE A 97 -25.59 -11.97 48.73
C ILE A 97 -26.12 -11.83 47.30
N SER A 98 -27.37 -11.35 47.14
CA SER A 98 -28.01 -11.16 45.84
C SER A 98 -27.21 -10.19 44.96
N LEU A 99 -26.78 -9.05 45.49
CA LEU A 99 -25.97 -8.07 44.76
C LEU A 99 -24.61 -8.65 44.37
N LYS A 100 -23.94 -9.38 45.27
CA LYS A 100 -22.67 -10.05 44.97
C LYS A 100 -22.84 -11.05 43.82
N THR A 101 -23.88 -11.89 43.86
CA THR A 101 -24.16 -12.87 42.81
C THR A 101 -24.51 -12.18 41.48
N SER A 102 -25.25 -11.07 41.51
CA SER A 102 -25.59 -10.32 40.30
C SER A 102 -24.35 -9.68 39.67
N ASN A 103 -23.50 -9.03 40.47
CA ASN A 103 -22.23 -8.46 40.00
C ASN A 103 -21.33 -9.53 39.36
N GLN A 104 -21.20 -10.70 39.99
CA GLN A 104 -20.42 -11.81 39.43
C GLN A 104 -20.93 -12.27 38.06
N LYS A 105 -22.27 -12.28 37.85
CA LYS A 105 -22.85 -12.61 36.54
C LYS A 105 -22.53 -11.55 35.49
N ILE A 106 -22.63 -10.27 35.85
CA ILE A 106 -22.31 -9.15 34.96
C ILE A 106 -20.84 -9.19 34.57
N GLU A 107 -19.92 -9.37 35.53
CA GLU A 107 -18.49 -9.49 35.27
C GLU A 107 -18.18 -10.69 34.35
N HIS A 108 -18.82 -11.83 34.59
CA HIS A 108 -18.65 -13.00 33.74
C HIS A 108 -19.09 -12.73 32.30
N ILE A 109 -20.28 -12.16 32.09
CA ILE A 109 -20.77 -11.80 30.75
C ILE A 109 -19.82 -10.82 30.06
N TRP A 110 -19.37 -9.79 30.79
CA TRP A 110 -18.42 -8.80 30.27
C TRP A 110 -17.11 -9.46 29.83
N LYS A 111 -16.54 -10.31 30.68
CA LYS A 111 -15.29 -11.02 30.39
C LYS A 111 -15.43 -11.94 29.18
N THR A 112 -16.50 -12.74 29.10
CA THR A 112 -16.76 -13.59 27.93
C THR A 112 -16.87 -12.78 26.65
N GLN A 113 -17.56 -11.63 26.68
CA GLN A 113 -17.69 -10.77 25.50
C GLN A 113 -16.34 -10.15 25.09
N GLN A 114 -15.52 -9.75 26.06
CA GLN A 114 -14.17 -9.24 25.81
C GLN A 114 -13.27 -10.31 25.16
N GLU A 115 -13.30 -11.54 25.69
CA GLU A 115 -12.54 -12.67 25.15
C GLU A 115 -12.96 -13.01 23.72
N GLN A 116 -14.27 -12.99 23.42
CA GLN A 116 -14.78 -13.22 22.07
C GLN A 116 -14.29 -12.16 21.07
N ARG A 117 -14.32 -10.88 21.45
CA ARG A 117 -13.79 -9.78 20.60
C ARG A 117 -12.28 -9.91 20.38
N GLN A 118 -11.52 -10.23 21.41
CA GLN A 118 -10.07 -10.44 21.31
C GLN A 118 -9.74 -11.61 20.40
N LYS A 119 -10.47 -12.73 20.53
CA LYS A 119 -10.29 -13.91 19.67
C LYS A 119 -10.53 -13.56 18.20
N LEU A 120 -11.63 -12.87 17.90
CA LEU A 120 -11.94 -12.45 16.53
C LEU A 120 -10.84 -11.53 15.96
N SER A 121 -10.39 -10.56 16.76
CA SER A 121 -9.31 -9.66 16.36
C SER A 121 -8.00 -10.42 16.08
N GLN A 122 -7.65 -11.41 16.89
CA GLN A 122 -6.47 -12.25 16.70
C GLN A 122 -6.57 -13.11 15.44
N GLU A 123 -7.73 -13.73 15.19
CA GLU A 123 -7.98 -14.54 13.99
C GLU A 123 -7.80 -13.70 12.71
N TYR A 124 -8.37 -12.51 12.65
CA TYR A 124 -8.19 -11.62 11.49
C TYR A 124 -6.77 -11.08 11.38
N SER A 125 -6.15 -10.70 12.50
CA SER A 125 -4.74 -10.25 12.52
C SER A 125 -3.81 -11.31 11.93
N GLN A 126 -4.04 -12.58 12.24
CA GLN A 126 -3.27 -13.69 11.68
C GLN A 126 -3.50 -13.86 10.18
N GLN A 127 -4.74 -13.70 9.71
CA GLN A 127 -5.05 -13.73 8.28
C GLN A 127 -4.34 -12.60 7.53
N PHE A 128 -4.42 -11.36 8.03
CA PHE A 128 -3.70 -10.23 7.45
C PHE A 128 -2.20 -10.44 7.45
N LEU A 129 -1.62 -10.94 8.55
CA LEU A 129 -0.19 -11.22 8.63
C LEU A 129 0.25 -12.22 7.54
N THR A 130 -0.54 -13.28 7.32
CA THR A 130 -0.27 -14.28 6.29
C THR A 130 -0.30 -13.65 4.90
N LEU A 131 -1.30 -12.81 4.62
CA LEU A 131 -1.41 -12.10 3.34
C LEU A 131 -0.23 -11.15 3.12
N PHE A 132 0.21 -10.41 4.15
CA PHE A 132 1.36 -9.52 4.04
C PHE A 132 2.67 -10.27 3.81
N GLN A 133 2.87 -11.42 4.46
CA GLN A 133 4.05 -12.26 4.23
C GLN A 133 4.08 -12.84 2.80
N GLN A 134 2.91 -13.25 2.28
CA GLN A 134 2.80 -13.70 0.90
C GLN A 134 3.09 -12.56 -0.07
N TRP A 135 2.48 -11.39 0.15
CA TRP A 135 2.70 -10.22 -0.70
C TRP A 135 4.17 -9.78 -0.72
N GLU A 136 4.84 -9.75 0.43
CA GLU A 136 6.27 -9.46 0.50
C GLU A 136 7.08 -10.48 -0.33
N THR A 137 6.75 -11.77 -0.22
CA THR A 137 7.39 -12.82 -1.01
C THR A 137 7.19 -12.61 -2.51
N ASP A 138 5.98 -12.23 -2.93
CA ASP A 138 5.65 -11.95 -4.32
C ASP A 138 6.41 -10.73 -4.86
N ILE A 139 6.56 -9.68 -4.05
CA ILE A 139 7.39 -8.51 -4.38
C ILE A 139 8.85 -8.91 -4.59
N GLN A 140 9.42 -9.70 -3.68
CA GLN A 140 10.82 -10.15 -3.81
C GLN A 140 11.02 -11.04 -5.04
N ASN A 141 10.05 -11.90 -5.35
CA ASN A 141 10.06 -12.72 -6.55
C ASN A 141 9.97 -11.87 -7.83
N ALA A 142 9.10 -10.87 -7.85
CA ALA A 142 8.98 -9.95 -8.97
C ALA A 142 10.30 -9.20 -9.23
N LYS A 143 10.94 -8.68 -8.18
CA LYS A 143 12.25 -8.01 -8.26
C LYS A 143 13.33 -8.93 -8.84
N LYS A 144 13.36 -10.19 -8.42
CA LYS A 144 14.31 -11.18 -8.95
C LYS A 144 14.09 -11.46 -10.44
N GLN A 145 12.83 -11.47 -10.91
CA GLN A 145 12.53 -11.67 -12.33
C GLN A 145 12.88 -10.43 -13.16
N GLU A 146 12.63 -9.24 -12.63
CA GLU A 146 13.03 -7.97 -13.24
C GLU A 146 14.55 -7.91 -13.46
N GLU A 147 15.34 -8.27 -12.44
CA GLU A 147 16.81 -8.28 -12.54
C GLU A 147 17.31 -9.27 -13.62
N LYS A 148 16.70 -10.45 -13.70
CA LYS A 148 17.01 -11.42 -14.77
C LYS A 148 16.70 -10.87 -16.15
N LEU A 149 15.55 -10.22 -16.31
CA LEU A 149 15.13 -9.63 -17.58
C LEU A 149 16.06 -8.48 -17.98
N ALA A 150 16.43 -7.62 -17.03
CA ALA A 150 17.38 -6.53 -17.25
C ALA A 150 18.74 -7.06 -17.72
N ASN A 151 19.26 -8.11 -17.09
CA ASN A 151 20.51 -8.75 -17.48
C ASN A 151 20.45 -9.34 -18.91
N LEU A 152 19.36 -10.04 -19.24
CA LEU A 152 19.17 -10.60 -20.58
C LEU A 152 19.09 -9.48 -21.64
N PHE A 153 18.37 -8.40 -21.35
CA PHE A 153 18.25 -7.26 -22.23
C PHE A 153 19.60 -6.58 -22.46
N GLN A 154 20.41 -6.41 -21.40
CA GLN A 154 21.75 -5.85 -21.51
C GLN A 154 22.67 -6.72 -22.39
N GLN A 155 22.63 -8.05 -22.21
CA GLN A 155 23.38 -8.97 -23.07
C GLN A 155 22.94 -8.89 -24.54
N GLN A 156 21.63 -8.86 -24.79
CA GLN A 156 21.09 -8.74 -26.14
C GLN A 156 21.45 -7.40 -26.79
N GLN A 157 21.44 -6.31 -26.02
CA GLN A 157 21.89 -5.00 -26.48
C GLN A 157 23.38 -5.01 -26.88
N GLN A 158 24.24 -5.66 -26.10
CA GLN A 158 25.66 -5.81 -26.44
C GLN A 158 25.86 -6.62 -27.72
N PHE A 159 25.18 -7.76 -27.84
CA PHE A 159 25.23 -8.58 -29.05
C PHE A 159 24.81 -7.80 -30.30
N PHE A 160 23.72 -7.03 -30.20
CA PHE A 160 23.25 -6.20 -31.30
C PHE A 160 24.26 -5.12 -31.70
N GLN A 161 24.89 -4.45 -30.72
CA GLN A 161 25.93 -3.46 -30.99
C GLN A 161 27.16 -4.08 -31.67
N GLN A 162 27.61 -5.25 -31.20
CA GLN A 162 28.73 -5.97 -31.81
C GLN A 162 28.41 -6.40 -33.25
N SER A 163 27.22 -6.93 -33.49
CA SER A 163 26.76 -7.32 -34.83
C SER A 163 26.74 -6.12 -35.79
N ARG A 164 26.19 -4.98 -35.34
CA ARG A 164 26.18 -3.74 -36.12
C ARG A 164 27.60 -3.27 -36.48
N LEU A 165 28.53 -3.32 -35.52
CA LEU A 165 29.93 -2.96 -35.75
C LEU A 165 30.58 -3.91 -36.78
N GLY A 166 30.36 -5.22 -36.62
CA GLY A 166 30.88 -6.23 -37.55
C GLY A 166 30.36 -6.05 -38.98
N GLN A 167 29.07 -5.75 -39.15
CA GLN A 167 28.49 -5.46 -40.47
C GLN A 167 29.07 -4.18 -41.07
N SER A 168 29.20 -3.11 -40.28
CA SER A 168 29.79 -1.85 -40.75
C SER A 168 31.24 -2.04 -41.21
N GLN A 169 32.02 -2.82 -40.48
CA GLN A 169 33.40 -3.15 -40.86
C GLN A 169 33.46 -3.98 -42.15
N ARG A 170 32.59 -4.99 -42.31
CA ARG A 170 32.51 -5.79 -43.55
C ARG A 170 32.19 -4.91 -44.76
N LEU A 171 31.24 -3.98 -44.62
CA LEU A 171 30.89 -3.05 -45.69
C LEU A 171 32.09 -2.14 -46.06
N LYS A 172 32.84 -1.67 -45.06
CA LYS A 172 34.07 -0.89 -45.30
C LYS A 172 35.11 -1.69 -46.07
N THR A 173 35.32 -2.96 -45.73
CA THR A 173 36.24 -3.84 -46.45
C THR A 173 35.79 -4.09 -47.90
N ILE A 174 34.50 -4.33 -48.13
CA ILE A 174 33.96 -4.50 -49.49
C ILE A 174 34.21 -3.23 -50.32
N LYS A 175 33.94 -2.05 -49.76
CA LYS A 175 34.19 -0.77 -50.43
C LYS A 175 35.65 -0.59 -50.81
N GLN A 176 36.57 -0.87 -49.87
CA GLN A 176 38.01 -0.77 -50.12
C GLN A 176 38.48 -1.74 -51.20
N LEU A 177 37.98 -2.97 -51.20
CA LEU A 177 38.31 -3.97 -52.22
C LEU A 177 37.85 -3.52 -53.62
N TYR A 178 36.65 -2.94 -53.71
CA TYR A 178 36.12 -2.39 -54.95
C TYR A 178 36.97 -1.21 -55.46
N GLU A 179 37.33 -0.28 -54.58
CA GLU A 179 38.21 0.86 -54.92
C GLU A 179 39.58 0.38 -55.44
N GLN A 180 40.17 -0.65 -54.82
CA GLN A 180 41.42 -1.25 -55.28
C GLN A 180 41.28 -1.96 -56.63
N PHE A 181 40.16 -2.65 -56.85
CA PHE A 181 39.88 -3.30 -58.13
C PHE A 181 39.82 -2.28 -59.27
N ILE A 182 39.07 -1.19 -59.10
CA ILE A 182 38.97 -0.13 -60.11
C ILE A 182 40.34 0.49 -60.39
N LYS A 183 41.11 0.82 -59.35
CA LYS A 183 42.46 1.36 -59.53
C LYS A 183 43.38 0.40 -60.30
N SER A 184 43.30 -0.90 -59.99
CA SER A 184 44.12 -1.92 -60.67
C SER A 184 43.75 -2.05 -62.14
N MET A 185 42.45 -1.92 -62.48
CA MET A 185 41.97 -1.88 -63.86
C MET A 185 42.47 -0.64 -64.61
N GLU A 186 42.42 0.54 -63.97
CA GLU A 186 42.94 1.79 -64.56
C GLU A 186 44.45 1.72 -64.82
N ASP A 187 45.21 1.13 -63.90
CA ASP A 187 46.66 0.97 -64.07
C ASP A 187 46.99 -0.07 -65.16
N LEU A 188 46.18 -1.13 -65.28
CA LEU A 188 46.30 -2.11 -66.37
C LEU A 188 46.00 -1.49 -67.74
N GLU A 189 44.97 -0.66 -67.84
CA GLU A 189 44.61 0.05 -69.08
C GLU A 189 45.76 0.96 -69.54
N LYS A 190 46.32 1.77 -68.62
CA LYS A 190 47.49 2.61 -68.92
C LYS A 190 48.69 1.79 -69.42
N ASN A 191 48.98 0.66 -68.78
CA ASN A 191 50.07 -0.21 -69.21
C ASN A 191 49.79 -0.81 -70.61
N SER A 192 48.54 -1.19 -70.87
CA SER A 192 48.13 -1.68 -72.19
C SER A 192 48.30 -0.62 -73.27
N ASP A 193 47.95 0.64 -73.00
CA ASP A 193 48.12 1.75 -73.94
C ASP A 193 49.60 1.96 -74.31
N THR A 194 50.51 1.84 -73.33
CA THR A 194 51.96 1.91 -73.61
C THR A 194 52.42 0.76 -74.51
N LEU A 195 52.02 -0.48 -74.20
CA LEU A 195 52.34 -1.66 -75.00
C LEU A 195 51.82 -1.56 -76.44
N VAL A 196 50.58 -1.10 -76.62
CA VAL A 196 49.98 -0.90 -77.94
C VAL A 196 50.72 0.19 -78.71
N THR A 197 51.07 1.29 -78.05
CA THR A 197 51.83 2.38 -78.68
C THR A 197 53.21 1.91 -79.13
N ASP A 198 53.92 1.13 -78.30
CA ASP A 198 55.23 0.57 -78.63
C ASP A 198 55.15 -0.40 -79.82
N ALA A 199 54.19 -1.33 -79.81
CA ALA A 199 53.96 -2.27 -80.91
C ALA A 199 53.59 -1.54 -82.22
N GLN A 200 52.79 -0.48 -82.15
CA GLN A 200 52.46 0.34 -83.32
C GLN A 200 53.69 1.06 -83.88
N ASN A 201 54.57 1.58 -83.02
CA ASN A 201 55.81 2.24 -83.44
C ASN A 201 56.77 1.23 -84.10
N GLU A 202 56.90 0.02 -83.54
CA GLU A 202 57.69 -1.06 -84.13
C GLU A 202 57.16 -1.47 -85.51
N LEU A 203 55.85 -1.65 -85.65
CA LEU A 203 55.23 -1.96 -86.94
C LEU A 203 55.47 -0.85 -87.99
N LYS A 204 55.38 0.42 -87.60
CA LYS A 204 55.69 1.54 -88.49
C LYS A 204 57.14 1.51 -88.96
N ASN A 205 58.08 1.19 -88.07
CA ASN A 205 59.49 1.07 -88.41
C ASN A 205 59.73 -0.09 -89.38
N GLU A 206 59.14 -1.26 -89.14
CA GLU A 206 59.20 -2.42 -90.04
C GLU A 206 58.61 -2.10 -91.42
N MET A 207 57.44 -1.43 -91.48
CA MET A 207 56.85 -0.99 -92.75
C MET A 207 57.74 -0.01 -93.51
N ALA A 208 58.39 0.93 -92.81
CA ALA A 208 59.32 1.87 -93.42
C ALA A 208 60.58 1.17 -93.96
N MET A 209 61.12 0.19 -93.23
CA MET A 209 62.24 -0.63 -93.70
C MET A 209 61.86 -1.44 -94.95
N LEU A 210 60.68 -2.08 -94.95
CA LEU A 210 60.16 -2.81 -96.11
C LEU A 210 59.98 -1.89 -97.33
N GLN A 211 59.38 -0.71 -97.15
CA GLN A 211 59.19 0.25 -98.23
C GLN A 211 60.54 0.70 -98.82
N LYS A 212 61.52 0.98 -97.96
CA LYS A 212 62.87 1.34 -98.38
C LYS A 212 63.55 0.22 -99.15
N GLN A 213 63.39 -1.03 -98.70
CA GLN A 213 63.92 -2.21 -99.37
C GLN A 213 63.31 -2.37 -100.78
N ILE A 214 61.98 -2.29 -100.90
CA ILE A 214 61.29 -2.36 -102.19
C ILE A 214 61.80 -1.28 -103.15
N MET A 215 61.97 -0.04 -102.68
CA MET A 215 62.50 1.06 -103.51
C MET A 215 63.94 0.82 -103.97
N MET A 216 64.80 0.22 -103.15
CA MET A 216 66.17 -0.13 -103.58
C MET A 216 66.17 -1.23 -104.63
N ASP A 217 65.30 -2.24 -104.46
CA ASP A 217 65.25 -3.41 -105.35
C ASP A 217 64.58 -3.13 -106.71
N THR A 218 63.73 -2.10 -106.83
CA THR A 218 63.02 -1.73 -108.07
C THR A 218 63.66 -0.59 -108.88
N VAL A 219 64.69 0.08 -108.35
CA VAL A 219 65.42 1.17 -109.03
C VAL A 219 66.78 0.69 -109.61
N SER A 220 67.10 -0.60 -109.47
CA SER A 220 68.14 -1.29 -110.26
C SER A 220 67.56 -1.91 -111.53
#